data_AF-A0A923LUR6-F1
#
_entry.id   AF-A0A923LUR6-F1
#
_cell.length_a   1.000
_cell.length_b   1.000
_cell.length_c   1.000
_cell.angle_alpha   90.00
_cell.angle_beta   90.00
_cell.angle_gamma   90.00
#
_symmetry.space_group_name_H-M   'P 1'
#
loop_
_entity.id
_entity.type
_entity.pdbx_description
1 polymer ?
#
loop_
_entity_poly.entity_id
_entity_poly.type
_entity_poly.pdbx_seq_one_letter_code
_entity_poly.pdbx_strand_id
1 'polypeptide(L)'
;MNIKRAKNEIKNALRAYLARDAFGAYRIPPIRQRPILLMGPPGIGKTQIMEQIAEETGVGLVSYTLTHHTRQSALGLPFIETVQLGGAERTVTAYTMSEIIASVYREMERTGTKEGILFLDEINCISETLTPMMLQFLQCKTFGNQRLPDGWMVVAAGNPPEYNKSVREFDVVTLDRVKRIDVEEDFAVWKEYAYRRGIHGAILSYLEIRRDHFYRVEATADGLQFVTARGWEDLSELMQVYETLDLPVDRQVVGQYLQLPRVAADFANYLQLYEKYKRVYRVEEILDGAWEKVRASELAGAAFDEKLGVLGLLLARLADSAREAYRLDRLTDALHQDLVHIREGEKMLGTLLDEKQAALTRRRDAGSTDKDALFTAAREAERLAAFQQALALEKVPKGQAFERLKALFQEDVQARADAADRTDRQLANVFAFLDAAIPNSQELVLFATELTANYFTSWFIQNFGCEAYFAHNKQLLFDDTRQRLLREIGSAEPD
;
A
#
# COMPACT_ATOMS: atom_id res chain seq x y z
N MET A 1 15.42 11.30 0.31
CA MET A 1 14.67 10.81 1.50
C MET A 1 13.66 9.75 1.07
N ASN A 2 13.21 8.83 1.92
CA ASN A 2 12.26 7.80 1.48
C ASN A 2 10.79 8.28 1.37
N ILE A 3 9.98 7.50 0.65
CA ILE A 3 8.59 7.82 0.32
C ILE A 3 7.68 7.93 1.55
N LYS A 4 7.94 7.17 2.63
CA LYS A 4 7.17 7.22 3.89
C LYS A 4 7.36 8.55 4.61
N ARG A 5 8.59 9.07 4.66
CA ARG A 5 8.86 10.41 5.19
C ARG A 5 8.23 11.49 4.32
N ALA A 6 8.31 11.36 3.00
CA ALA A 6 7.67 12.30 2.06
C ALA A 6 6.15 12.37 2.27
N LYS A 7 5.47 11.23 2.44
CA LYS A 7 4.04 11.16 2.78
C LYS A 7 3.72 11.97 4.04
N ASN A 8 4.50 11.82 5.11
CA ASN A 8 4.30 12.56 6.36
C ASN A 8 4.52 14.08 6.19
N GLU A 9 5.54 14.48 5.42
CA GLU A 9 5.78 15.89 5.10
C GLU A 9 4.61 16.53 4.35
N ILE A 10 3.98 15.79 3.44
CA ILE A 10 2.81 16.25 2.68
C ILE A 10 1.59 16.34 3.59
N LYS A 11 1.35 15.36 4.48
CA LYS A 11 0.28 15.44 5.49
C LYS A 11 0.44 16.64 6.41
N ASN A 12 1.66 16.90 6.87
CA ASN A 12 1.96 18.04 7.73
C ASN A 12 1.72 19.37 6.99
N ALA A 13 2.14 19.46 5.72
CA ALA A 13 1.87 20.61 4.89
C ALA A 13 0.36 20.82 4.65
N LEU A 14 -0.39 19.76 4.32
CA LEU A 14 -1.84 19.82 4.15
C LEU A 14 -2.52 20.35 5.43
N ARG A 15 -2.19 19.77 6.59
CA ARG A 15 -2.70 20.25 7.88
C ARG A 15 -2.37 21.72 8.13
N ALA A 16 -1.15 22.15 7.86
CA ALA A 16 -0.74 23.53 8.04
C ALA A 16 -1.46 24.49 7.07
N TYR A 17 -1.69 24.06 5.83
CA TYR A 17 -2.35 24.87 4.79
C TYR A 17 -3.87 24.97 5.01
N LEU A 18 -4.49 23.95 5.60
CA LEU A 18 -5.91 23.94 5.93
C LEU A 18 -6.21 24.50 7.33
N ALA A 19 -5.20 24.69 8.18
CA ALA A 19 -5.40 25.23 9.52
C ALA A 19 -5.98 26.65 9.47
N ARG A 20 -7.08 26.86 10.20
CA ARG A 20 -7.76 28.15 10.31
C ARG A 20 -7.51 28.82 11.66
N ASP A 21 -7.67 30.14 11.70
CA ASP A 21 -7.68 30.92 12.94
C ASP A 21 -9.09 31.01 13.55
N ALA A 22 -9.23 31.75 14.65
CA ALA A 22 -10.50 31.92 15.34
C ALA A 22 -11.58 32.64 14.52
N PHE A 23 -11.20 33.32 13.42
CA PHE A 23 -12.09 34.03 12.51
C PHE A 23 -12.43 33.21 11.25
N GLY A 24 -11.92 31.98 11.16
CA GLY A 24 -12.15 31.09 10.02
C GLY A 24 -11.26 31.36 8.82
N ALA A 25 -10.26 32.25 8.93
CA ALA A 25 -9.29 32.51 7.87
C ALA A 25 -8.13 31.50 7.93
N TYR A 26 -7.54 31.13 6.79
CA TYR A 26 -6.37 30.26 6.76
C TYR A 26 -5.17 30.92 7.46
N ARG A 27 -4.55 30.21 8.39
CA ARG A 27 -3.34 30.67 9.11
C ARG A 27 -2.19 30.95 8.14
N ILE A 28 -2.10 30.16 7.07
CA ILE A 28 -1.23 30.43 5.93
C ILE A 28 -2.13 30.83 4.76
N PRO A 29 -2.16 32.11 4.37
CA PRO A 29 -2.99 32.56 3.25
C PRO A 29 -2.70 31.76 1.97
N PRO A 30 -3.70 31.45 1.13
CA PRO A 30 -3.52 30.63 -0.07
C PRO A 30 -2.38 31.06 -1.00
N ILE A 31 -2.10 32.37 -1.09
CA ILE A 31 -1.00 32.95 -1.88
C ILE A 31 0.40 32.63 -1.33
N ARG A 32 0.51 32.28 -0.05
CA ARG A 32 1.78 31.87 0.62
C ARG A 32 1.93 30.36 0.74
N GLN A 33 0.93 29.59 0.31
CA GLN A 33 0.98 28.14 0.30
C GLN A 33 1.74 27.66 -0.93
N ARG A 34 3.03 27.36 -0.77
CA ARG A 34 3.88 26.83 -1.83
C ARG A 34 3.39 25.44 -2.27
N PRO A 35 3.27 25.16 -3.58
CA PRO A 35 3.06 23.79 -4.06
C PRO A 35 4.18 22.87 -3.60
N ILE A 36 3.89 21.59 -3.45
CA ILE A 36 4.90 20.57 -3.17
C ILE A 36 5.36 19.97 -4.50
N LEU A 37 6.67 19.87 -4.71
CA LEU A 37 7.26 19.18 -5.87
C LEU A 37 7.99 17.93 -5.38
N LEU A 38 7.47 16.76 -5.72
CA LEU A 38 8.09 15.45 -5.47
C LEU A 38 8.99 15.09 -6.66
N MET A 39 10.29 15.00 -6.43
CA MET A 39 11.25 14.53 -7.42
C MET A 39 11.73 13.14 -7.00
N GLY A 40 11.56 12.13 -7.83
CA GLY A 40 12.09 10.80 -7.50
C GLY A 40 11.92 9.80 -8.64
N PRO A 41 12.57 8.64 -8.57
CA PRO A 41 12.50 7.62 -9.61
C PRO A 41 11.05 7.19 -9.95
N PRO A 42 10.78 6.70 -11.16
CA PRO A 42 9.49 6.11 -11.51
C PRO A 42 9.19 4.86 -10.67
N GLY A 43 7.91 4.60 -10.41
CA GLY A 43 7.49 3.33 -9.78
C GLY A 43 7.74 3.19 -8.28
N ILE A 44 8.16 4.24 -7.55
CA ILE A 44 8.41 4.19 -6.09
C ILE A 44 7.18 4.50 -5.20
N GLY A 45 5.99 4.67 -5.77
CA GLY A 45 4.77 4.91 -5.00
C GLY A 45 4.29 6.37 -4.88
N LYS A 46 4.82 7.31 -5.70
CA LYS A 46 4.48 8.75 -5.63
C LYS A 46 2.97 9.03 -5.75
N THR A 47 2.30 8.37 -6.69
CA THR A 47 0.86 8.50 -6.92
C THR A 47 0.07 7.83 -5.79
N GLN A 48 0.49 6.62 -5.39
CA GLN A 48 -0.18 5.85 -4.34
C GLN A 48 -0.18 6.56 -2.98
N ILE A 49 0.88 7.29 -2.62
CA ILE A 49 0.87 8.04 -1.37
C ILE A 49 -0.14 9.19 -1.38
N MET A 50 -0.52 9.75 -2.54
CA MET A 50 -1.54 10.80 -2.61
C MET A 50 -2.91 10.24 -2.23
N GLU A 51 -3.26 9.07 -2.76
CA GLU A 51 -4.48 8.33 -2.43
C GLU A 51 -4.54 8.06 -0.93
N GLN A 52 -3.45 7.50 -0.37
CA GLN A 52 -3.38 7.21 1.07
C GLN A 52 -3.52 8.49 1.93
N ILE A 53 -2.97 9.62 1.49
CA ILE A 53 -3.10 10.88 2.23
C ILE A 53 -4.55 11.35 2.20
N ALA A 54 -5.20 11.30 1.03
CA ALA A 54 -6.59 11.70 0.88
C ALA A 54 -7.51 10.86 1.77
N GLU A 55 -7.35 9.54 1.76
CA GLU A 55 -8.09 8.61 2.63
C GLU A 55 -7.84 8.89 4.12
N GLU A 56 -6.59 9.06 4.54
CA GLU A 56 -6.22 9.28 5.96
C GLU A 56 -6.62 10.66 6.50
N THR A 57 -6.88 11.62 5.63
CA THR A 57 -7.22 13.00 6.02
C THR A 57 -8.63 13.42 5.66
N GLY A 58 -9.35 12.59 4.89
CA GLY A 58 -10.73 12.85 4.47
C GLY A 58 -10.86 13.99 3.45
N VAL A 59 -9.78 14.37 2.77
CA VAL A 59 -9.80 15.42 1.73
C VAL A 59 -10.05 14.81 0.35
N GLY A 60 -10.57 15.59 -0.60
CA GLY A 60 -10.72 15.15 -1.99
C GLY A 60 -9.37 14.97 -2.68
N LEU A 61 -9.31 14.09 -3.68
CA LEU A 61 -8.11 13.90 -4.52
C LEU A 61 -8.50 13.96 -5.99
N VAL A 62 -7.79 14.81 -6.73
CA VAL A 62 -7.85 14.84 -8.19
C VAL A 62 -6.44 14.62 -8.72
N SER A 63 -6.26 13.61 -9.56
CA SER A 63 -4.96 13.21 -10.12
C SER A 63 -4.95 13.39 -11.63
N TYR A 64 -3.90 14.01 -12.16
CA TYR A 64 -3.68 14.21 -13.60
C TYR A 64 -2.25 13.86 -14.01
N THR A 65 -2.10 13.03 -15.04
CA THR A 65 -0.80 12.73 -15.66
C THR A 65 -0.60 13.63 -16.88
N LEU A 66 0.35 14.57 -16.81
CA LEU A 66 0.41 15.68 -17.77
C LEU A 66 0.95 15.33 -19.17
N THR A 67 1.58 14.17 -19.35
CA THR A 67 2.23 13.75 -20.61
C THR A 67 1.29 13.61 -21.80
N HIS A 68 0.00 13.37 -21.57
CA HIS A 68 -0.99 13.18 -22.64
C HIS A 68 -1.93 14.36 -22.83
N HIS A 69 -1.76 15.47 -22.08
CA HIS A 69 -2.66 16.61 -22.19
C HIS A 69 -2.23 17.60 -23.26
N THR A 70 -3.23 18.14 -23.95
CA THR A 70 -3.05 19.27 -24.85
C THR A 70 -3.11 20.58 -24.07
N ARG A 71 -2.60 21.65 -24.70
CA ARG A 71 -2.83 23.02 -24.25
C ARG A 71 -4.30 23.33 -23.99
N GLN A 72 -5.20 22.77 -24.78
CA GLN A 72 -6.63 23.01 -24.69
C GLN A 72 -7.25 22.35 -23.45
N SER A 73 -6.82 21.13 -23.08
CA SER A 73 -7.29 20.49 -21.83
C SER A 73 -6.85 21.27 -20.58
N ALA A 74 -5.62 21.79 -20.59
CA ALA A 74 -5.05 22.50 -19.43
C ALA A 74 -5.53 23.95 -19.30
N LEU A 75 -5.77 24.67 -20.40
CA LEU A 75 -6.25 26.07 -20.38
C LEU A 75 -7.76 26.22 -20.55
N GLY A 76 -8.41 25.30 -21.26
CA GLY A 76 -9.69 25.53 -21.90
C GLY A 76 -9.56 26.02 -23.36
N LEU A 77 -10.71 26.12 -24.04
CA LEU A 77 -10.80 26.60 -25.41
C LEU A 77 -10.99 28.12 -25.43
N PRO A 78 -10.32 28.85 -26.34
CA PRO A 78 -10.49 30.28 -26.47
C PRO A 78 -11.88 30.61 -27.04
N PHE A 79 -12.51 31.65 -26.51
CA PHE A 79 -13.73 32.24 -27.06
C PHE A 79 -13.69 33.76 -26.96
N ILE A 80 -14.53 34.42 -27.76
CA ILE A 80 -14.65 35.88 -27.76
C ILE A 80 -15.66 36.28 -26.70
N GLU A 81 -15.22 37.09 -25.74
CA GLU A 81 -16.08 37.67 -24.71
C GLU A 81 -16.22 39.16 -24.97
N THR A 82 -17.45 39.69 -24.86
CA THR A 82 -17.71 41.12 -24.96
C THR A 82 -17.81 41.73 -23.58
N VAL A 83 -16.96 42.71 -23.29
CA VAL A 83 -16.82 43.33 -21.96
C VAL A 83 -16.86 44.86 -22.06
N GLN A 84 -17.24 45.52 -20.97
CA GLN A 84 -17.17 46.97 -20.85
C GLN A 84 -15.83 47.38 -20.23
N LEU A 85 -14.95 48.02 -21.02
CA LEU A 85 -13.63 48.47 -20.57
C LEU A 85 -13.45 49.96 -20.87
N GLY A 86 -13.26 50.74 -19.80
CA GLY A 86 -13.12 52.20 -19.92
C GLY A 86 -14.39 52.90 -20.43
N GLY A 87 -15.58 52.35 -20.15
CA GLY A 87 -16.87 52.91 -20.56
C GLY A 87 -17.28 52.62 -22.02
N ALA A 88 -16.55 51.73 -22.71
CA ALA A 88 -16.89 51.30 -24.07
C ALA A 88 -16.93 49.77 -24.17
N GLU A 89 -17.82 49.28 -25.03
CA GLU A 89 -17.93 47.86 -25.36
C GLU A 89 -16.72 47.43 -26.20
N ARG A 90 -16.01 46.40 -25.74
CA ARG A 90 -14.83 45.85 -26.41
C ARG A 90 -14.89 44.33 -26.36
N THR A 91 -14.35 43.69 -27.38
CA THR A 91 -14.15 42.25 -27.38
C THR A 91 -12.77 41.91 -26.83
N VAL A 92 -12.71 40.87 -26.00
CA VAL A 92 -11.49 40.32 -25.42
C VAL A 92 -11.43 38.80 -25.64
N THR A 93 -10.22 38.24 -25.59
CA THR A 93 -10.04 36.79 -25.62
C THR A 93 -10.22 36.23 -24.21
N ALA A 94 -11.17 35.30 -24.05
CA ALA A 94 -11.40 34.55 -22.83
C ALA A 94 -11.18 33.05 -23.08
N TYR A 95 -11.12 32.25 -22.01
CA TYR A 95 -10.97 30.80 -22.07
C TYR A 95 -12.08 30.10 -21.30
N THR A 96 -12.57 28.97 -21.81
CA THR A 96 -13.46 28.09 -21.04
C THR A 96 -12.74 27.55 -19.81
N MET A 97 -13.49 27.03 -18.83
CA MET A 97 -12.88 26.33 -17.70
C MET A 97 -12.01 25.16 -18.21
N SER A 98 -10.81 25.01 -17.64
CA SER A 98 -9.94 23.88 -17.96
C SER A 98 -10.51 22.59 -17.39
N GLU A 99 -10.22 21.47 -18.05
CA GLU A 99 -10.68 20.15 -17.60
C GLU A 99 -10.12 19.82 -16.20
N ILE A 100 -8.89 20.29 -15.91
CA ILE A 100 -8.23 20.11 -14.62
C ILE A 100 -8.97 20.84 -13.49
N ILE A 101 -9.41 22.07 -13.72
CA ILE A 101 -10.18 22.81 -12.70
C ILE A 101 -11.61 22.28 -12.63
N ALA A 102 -12.21 21.90 -13.77
CA ALA A 102 -13.55 21.34 -13.81
C ALA A 102 -13.66 20.01 -13.04
N SER A 103 -12.66 19.14 -13.09
CA SER A 103 -12.65 17.89 -12.31
C SER A 103 -12.50 18.13 -10.82
N VAL A 104 -11.77 19.17 -10.39
CA VAL A 104 -11.75 19.60 -8.98
C VAL A 104 -13.16 19.97 -8.51
N TYR A 105 -13.89 20.80 -9.27
CA TYR A 105 -15.28 21.09 -8.92
C TYR A 105 -16.19 19.86 -8.96
N ARG A 106 -16.05 18.99 -9.96
CA ARG A 106 -16.82 17.73 -10.02
C ARG A 106 -16.53 16.84 -8.81
N GLU A 107 -15.29 16.80 -8.34
CA GLU A 107 -14.92 16.04 -7.15
C GLU A 107 -15.56 16.63 -5.90
N MET A 108 -15.57 17.96 -5.77
CA MET A 108 -16.26 18.64 -4.67
C MET A 108 -17.77 18.35 -4.67
N GLU A 109 -18.42 18.39 -5.83
CA GLU A 109 -19.86 18.08 -5.96
C GLU A 109 -20.15 16.59 -5.70
N ARG A 110 -19.28 15.70 -6.19
CA ARG A 110 -19.43 14.23 -6.03
C ARG A 110 -19.28 13.78 -4.59
N THR A 111 -18.32 14.37 -3.86
CA THR A 111 -17.94 13.93 -2.51
C THR A 111 -18.53 14.79 -1.40
N GLY A 112 -18.96 16.02 -1.72
CA GLY A 112 -19.31 17.05 -0.74
C GLY A 112 -18.10 17.67 -0.05
N THR A 113 -16.87 17.24 -0.39
CA THR A 113 -15.64 17.69 0.25
C THR A 113 -15.15 18.98 -0.38
N LYS A 114 -14.98 20.03 0.42
CA LYS A 114 -14.54 21.36 -0.06
C LYS A 114 -13.02 21.53 -0.11
N GLU A 115 -12.28 20.67 0.56
CA GLU A 115 -10.82 20.72 0.70
C GLU A 115 -10.20 19.50 0.00
N GLY A 116 -9.02 19.66 -0.60
CA GLY A 116 -8.48 18.60 -1.46
C GLY A 116 -7.02 18.76 -1.86
N ILE A 117 -6.54 17.74 -2.58
CA ILE A 117 -5.24 17.71 -3.23
C ILE A 117 -5.46 17.63 -4.74
N LEU A 118 -4.87 18.56 -5.48
CA LEU A 118 -4.66 18.43 -6.91
C LEU A 118 -3.25 17.88 -7.14
N PHE A 119 -3.17 16.61 -7.55
CA PHE A 119 -1.95 15.92 -7.88
C PHE A 119 -1.66 15.99 -9.39
N LEU A 120 -0.49 16.53 -9.74
CA LEU A 120 -0.02 16.66 -11.12
C LEU A 120 1.21 15.78 -11.33
N ASP A 121 1.04 14.62 -11.95
CA ASP A 121 2.11 13.68 -12.25
C ASP A 121 2.82 14.02 -13.57
N GLU A 122 4.09 13.63 -13.63
CA GLU A 122 4.99 13.87 -14.76
C GLU A 122 5.10 15.34 -15.19
N ILE A 123 5.10 16.25 -14.21
CA ILE A 123 5.12 17.71 -14.39
C ILE A 123 6.29 18.23 -15.23
N ASN A 124 7.41 17.50 -15.24
CA ASN A 124 8.61 17.86 -15.97
C ASN A 124 8.74 17.15 -17.33
N CYS A 125 7.76 16.33 -17.71
CA CYS A 125 7.66 15.71 -19.04
C CYS A 125 6.65 16.46 -19.94
N ILE A 126 6.18 17.64 -19.51
CA ILE A 126 5.23 18.44 -20.28
C ILE A 126 5.83 18.98 -21.57
N SER A 127 4.96 19.19 -22.56
CA SER A 127 5.35 19.79 -23.83
C SER A 127 5.83 21.24 -23.64
N GLU A 128 6.65 21.70 -24.58
CA GLU A 128 7.18 23.07 -24.60
C GLU A 128 6.09 24.14 -24.55
N THR A 129 4.99 23.88 -25.25
CA THR A 129 3.87 24.80 -25.37
C THR A 129 3.04 24.90 -24.09
N LEU A 130 3.15 23.90 -23.20
CA LEU A 130 2.51 23.87 -21.88
C LEU A 130 3.39 24.45 -20.77
N THR A 131 4.71 24.43 -20.95
CA THR A 131 5.68 24.77 -19.90
C THR A 131 5.41 26.13 -19.23
N PRO A 132 5.30 27.26 -19.95
CA PRO A 132 5.11 28.56 -19.31
C PRO A 132 3.86 28.64 -18.43
N MET A 133 2.78 27.99 -18.86
CA MET A 133 1.49 28.04 -18.18
C MET A 133 1.47 27.14 -16.96
N MET A 134 2.14 25.99 -17.03
CA MET A 134 2.26 25.09 -15.89
C MET A 134 3.14 25.67 -14.80
N LEU A 135 4.24 26.34 -15.18
CA LEU A 135 5.06 27.11 -14.25
C LEU A 135 4.24 28.24 -13.60
N GLN A 136 3.46 28.97 -14.39
CA GLN A 136 2.53 29.97 -13.85
C GLN A 136 1.49 29.34 -12.91
N PHE A 137 0.96 28.16 -13.23
CA PHE A 137 0.00 27.45 -12.39
C PHE A 137 0.59 27.05 -11.04
N LEU A 138 1.81 26.49 -11.02
CA LEU A 138 2.50 26.19 -9.77
C LEU A 138 2.68 27.46 -8.92
N GLN A 139 2.93 28.60 -9.53
CA GLN A 139 3.19 29.84 -8.79
C GLN A 139 1.90 30.52 -8.29
N CYS A 140 0.87 30.58 -9.13
CA CYS A 140 -0.31 31.41 -8.89
C CYS A 140 -1.57 30.58 -8.58
N LYS A 141 -1.52 29.25 -8.71
CA LYS A 141 -2.68 28.34 -8.65
C LYS A 141 -3.81 28.75 -9.60
N THR A 142 -3.46 29.24 -10.79
CA THR A 142 -4.39 29.73 -11.82
C THR A 142 -4.07 29.14 -13.18
N PHE A 143 -5.09 28.59 -13.86
CA PHE A 143 -5.03 28.22 -15.28
C PHE A 143 -5.84 29.23 -16.08
N GLY A 144 -5.19 29.99 -16.96
CA GLY A 144 -5.85 31.08 -17.68
C GLY A 144 -6.39 32.14 -16.69
N ASN A 145 -7.69 32.42 -16.76
CA ASN A 145 -8.40 33.32 -15.84
C ASN A 145 -9.09 32.58 -14.68
N GLN A 146 -8.95 31.26 -14.58
CA GLN A 146 -9.60 30.43 -13.55
C GLN A 146 -8.61 30.10 -12.44
N ARG A 147 -9.05 30.29 -11.19
CA ARG A 147 -8.28 29.97 -10.00
C ARG A 147 -8.69 28.62 -9.43
N LEU A 148 -7.73 27.86 -8.94
CA LEU A 148 -7.99 26.69 -8.13
C LEU A 148 -8.81 27.09 -6.88
N PRO A 149 -9.86 26.36 -6.50
CA PRO A 149 -10.64 26.66 -5.31
C PRO A 149 -9.77 26.76 -4.06
N ASP A 150 -10.12 27.67 -3.15
CA ASP A 150 -9.48 27.74 -1.84
C ASP A 150 -9.71 26.43 -1.07
N GLY A 151 -8.73 26.01 -0.27
CA GLY A 151 -8.76 24.71 0.41
C GLY A 151 -8.17 23.56 -0.42
N TRP A 152 -7.68 23.85 -1.64
CA TRP A 152 -6.97 22.87 -2.47
C TRP A 152 -5.45 23.10 -2.47
N MET A 153 -4.72 22.05 -2.13
CA MET A 153 -3.25 22.02 -2.18
C MET A 153 -2.78 21.43 -3.51
N VAL A 154 -1.77 22.06 -4.12
CA VAL A 154 -1.12 21.53 -5.33
C VAL A 154 0.08 20.68 -4.93
N VAL A 155 0.10 19.44 -5.39
CA VAL A 155 1.26 18.54 -5.31
C VAL A 155 1.62 18.13 -6.73
N ALA A 156 2.86 18.32 -7.13
CA ALA A 156 3.36 17.90 -8.44
C ALA A 156 4.43 16.81 -8.25
N ALA A 157 4.51 15.86 -9.17
CA ALA A 157 5.54 14.84 -9.20
C ALA A 157 6.29 14.87 -10.54
N GLY A 158 7.61 14.71 -10.46
CA GLY A 158 8.49 14.61 -11.62
C GLY A 158 9.53 13.51 -11.44
N ASN A 159 10.17 13.15 -12.54
CA ASN A 159 11.24 12.16 -12.55
C ASN A 159 12.60 12.87 -12.72
N PRO A 160 13.67 12.44 -12.03
CA PRO A 160 15.01 12.96 -12.30
C PRO A 160 15.42 12.76 -13.77
N PRO A 161 16.23 13.67 -14.36
CA PRO A 161 16.60 13.62 -15.79
C PRO A 161 17.28 12.32 -16.23
N GLU A 162 18.00 11.67 -15.32
CA GLU A 162 18.69 10.40 -15.54
C GLU A 162 17.74 9.23 -15.89
N TYR A 163 16.46 9.32 -15.51
CA TYR A 163 15.48 8.26 -15.76
C TYR A 163 14.64 8.47 -17.03
N ASN A 164 14.56 9.68 -17.57
CA ASN A 164 13.70 9.97 -18.72
C ASN A 164 14.26 11.13 -19.56
N LYS A 165 14.58 10.83 -20.82
CA LYS A 165 15.18 11.78 -21.78
C LYS A 165 14.27 12.95 -22.16
N SER A 166 12.97 12.85 -21.94
CA SER A 166 11.98 13.91 -22.21
C SER A 166 11.81 14.88 -21.04
N VAL A 167 12.50 14.63 -19.92
CA VAL A 167 12.45 15.48 -18.74
C VAL A 167 13.13 16.82 -19.02
N ARG A 168 12.46 17.89 -18.61
CA ARG A 168 13.00 19.25 -18.58
C ARG A 168 13.29 19.64 -17.14
N GLU A 169 14.48 20.16 -16.88
CA GLU A 169 14.81 20.68 -15.56
C GLU A 169 14.09 22.00 -15.30
N PHE A 170 13.63 22.19 -14.06
CA PHE A 170 13.08 23.45 -13.61
C PHE A 170 14.20 24.45 -13.32
N ASP A 171 14.01 25.70 -13.74
CA ASP A 171 14.93 26.78 -13.41
C ASP A 171 14.90 27.12 -11.91
N VAL A 172 15.94 27.81 -11.44
CA VAL A 172 16.07 28.21 -10.03
C VAL A 172 14.88 29.06 -9.56
N VAL A 173 14.32 29.89 -10.45
CA VAL A 173 13.17 30.76 -10.16
C VAL A 173 11.91 29.94 -9.85
N THR A 174 11.68 28.86 -10.58
CA THR A 174 10.58 27.93 -10.34
C THR A 174 10.83 27.15 -9.05
N LEU A 175 12.04 26.64 -8.86
CA LEU A 175 12.40 25.85 -7.67
C LEU A 175 12.28 26.65 -6.37
N ASP A 176 12.56 27.94 -6.38
CA ASP A 176 12.38 28.82 -5.20
C ASP A 176 10.92 28.99 -4.78
N ARG A 177 9.97 28.78 -5.70
CA ARG A 177 8.53 28.98 -5.47
C ARG A 177 7.79 27.71 -5.04
N VAL A 178 8.46 26.56 -5.02
CA VAL A 178 7.90 25.27 -4.60
C VAL A 178 8.59 24.74 -3.35
N LYS A 179 7.92 23.85 -2.61
CA LYS A 179 8.53 23.00 -1.58
C LYS A 179 9.00 21.72 -2.26
N ARG A 180 10.28 21.68 -2.67
CA ARG A 180 10.90 20.49 -3.28
C ARG A 180 11.17 19.40 -2.23
N ILE A 181 10.81 18.18 -2.55
CA ILE A 181 11.10 16.97 -1.77
C ILE A 181 11.71 15.94 -2.73
N ASP A 182 12.98 15.64 -2.54
CA ASP A 182 13.68 14.58 -3.28
C ASP A 182 13.46 13.23 -2.59
N VAL A 183 12.82 12.33 -3.31
CA VAL A 183 12.43 10.99 -2.88
C VAL A 183 13.32 9.96 -3.57
N GLU A 184 13.86 9.04 -2.78
CA GLU A 184 14.69 7.92 -3.23
C GLU A 184 13.97 6.60 -2.95
N GLU A 185 14.33 5.57 -3.70
CA GLU A 185 13.95 4.20 -3.43
C GLU A 185 14.50 3.73 -2.08
N ASP A 186 13.68 2.96 -1.36
CA ASP A 186 14.05 2.40 -0.06
C ASP A 186 13.37 1.05 0.08
N PHE A 187 14.17 -0.02 0.02
CA PHE A 187 13.65 -1.39 0.10
C PHE A 187 12.95 -1.66 1.43
N ALA A 188 13.48 -1.16 2.55
CA ALA A 188 12.88 -1.41 3.86
C ALA A 188 11.48 -0.79 3.95
N VAL A 189 11.32 0.44 3.44
CA VAL A 189 10.01 1.10 3.37
C VAL A 189 9.08 0.39 2.39
N TRP A 190 9.58 -0.03 1.22
CA TRP A 190 8.75 -0.76 0.27
C TRP A 190 8.34 -2.13 0.81
N LYS A 191 9.19 -2.82 1.57
CA LYS A 191 8.90 -4.11 2.20
C LYS A 191 7.74 -4.01 3.20
N GLU A 192 7.69 -2.95 4.01
CA GLU A 192 6.52 -2.67 4.88
C GLU A 192 5.21 -2.55 4.07
N TYR A 193 5.27 -1.84 2.93
CA TYR A 193 4.14 -1.73 1.99
C TYR A 193 3.79 -3.08 1.38
N ALA A 194 4.81 -3.84 0.96
CA ALA A 194 4.68 -5.12 0.31
C ALA A 194 4.01 -6.16 1.21
N TYR A 195 4.28 -6.14 2.52
CA TYR A 195 3.55 -6.96 3.48
C TYR A 195 2.05 -6.67 3.52
N ARG A 196 1.67 -5.39 3.53
CA ARG A 196 0.25 -5.01 3.52
C ARG A 196 -0.44 -5.36 2.22
N ARG A 197 0.24 -5.19 1.08
CA ARG A 197 -0.29 -5.60 -0.23
C ARG A 197 -0.37 -7.12 -0.38
N GLY A 198 0.46 -7.85 0.36
CA GLY A 198 0.64 -9.29 0.21
C GLY A 198 1.40 -9.60 -1.07
N ILE A 199 2.54 -8.96 -1.28
CA ILE A 199 3.48 -9.34 -2.34
C ILE A 199 3.95 -10.76 -2.12
N HIS A 200 4.13 -11.50 -3.21
CA HIS A 200 4.47 -12.91 -3.24
C HIS A 200 5.75 -13.20 -2.42
N GLY A 201 5.68 -14.21 -1.56
CA GLY A 201 6.75 -14.55 -0.61
C GLY A 201 8.12 -14.81 -1.26
N ALA A 202 8.14 -15.42 -2.45
CA ALA A 202 9.38 -15.63 -3.20
C ALA A 202 10.09 -14.33 -3.60
N ILE A 203 9.33 -13.28 -3.96
CA ILE A 203 9.91 -11.97 -4.31
C ILE A 203 10.53 -11.32 -3.08
N LEU A 204 9.80 -11.33 -1.95
CA LEU A 204 10.30 -10.77 -0.69
C LEU A 204 11.56 -11.49 -0.22
N SER A 205 11.55 -12.83 -0.25
CA SER A 205 12.68 -13.66 0.16
C SER A 205 13.90 -13.45 -0.73
N TYR A 206 13.69 -13.33 -2.04
CA TYR A 206 14.76 -13.02 -2.99
C TYR A 206 15.38 -11.65 -2.76
N LEU A 207 14.55 -10.60 -2.63
CA LEU A 207 15.03 -9.24 -2.44
C LEU A 207 15.67 -9.02 -1.07
N GLU A 208 15.34 -9.83 -0.06
CA GLU A 208 16.06 -9.83 1.21
C GLU A 208 17.53 -10.25 1.04
N ILE A 209 17.77 -11.24 0.19
CA ILE A 209 19.11 -11.76 -0.14
C ILE A 209 19.84 -10.84 -1.14
N ARG A 210 19.09 -10.23 -2.07
CA ARG A 210 19.60 -9.39 -3.18
C ARG A 210 18.95 -8.01 -3.16
N ARG A 211 19.18 -7.25 -2.08
CA ARG A 211 18.59 -5.91 -1.90
C ARG A 211 18.95 -4.94 -3.01
N ASP A 212 20.13 -5.11 -3.60
CA ASP A 212 20.63 -4.30 -4.71
C ASP A 212 19.88 -4.55 -6.03
N HIS A 213 19.04 -5.59 -6.11
CA HIS A 213 18.16 -5.87 -7.26
C HIS A 213 16.75 -5.26 -7.12
N PHE A 214 16.44 -4.62 -5.99
CA PHE A 214 15.14 -3.99 -5.74
C PHE A 214 14.80 -2.91 -6.77
N TYR A 215 15.78 -2.05 -7.08
CA TYR A 215 15.60 -0.95 -8.01
C TYR A 215 16.92 -0.67 -8.74
N ARG A 216 16.90 -0.74 -10.08
CA ARG A 216 18.05 -0.43 -10.93
C ARG A 216 17.60 0.11 -12.28
N VAL A 217 18.36 1.06 -12.81
CA VAL A 217 18.20 1.55 -14.18
C VAL A 217 19.59 1.66 -14.79
N GLU A 218 19.78 0.99 -15.92
CA GLU A 218 21.06 0.90 -16.62
C GLU A 218 20.88 1.31 -18.09
N ALA A 219 21.72 2.23 -18.57
CA ALA A 219 21.78 2.56 -19.98
C ALA A 219 22.75 1.60 -20.69
N THR A 220 22.26 0.87 -21.67
CA THR A 220 23.05 -0.07 -22.48
C THR A 220 23.02 0.32 -23.96
N ALA A 221 23.83 -0.34 -24.80
CA ALA A 221 23.83 -0.11 -26.25
C ALA A 221 22.46 -0.39 -26.90
N ASP A 222 21.69 -1.33 -26.32
CA ASP A 222 20.39 -1.76 -26.84
C ASP A 222 19.21 -0.97 -26.25
N GLY A 223 19.47 -0.01 -25.36
CA GLY A 223 18.45 0.81 -24.69
C GLY A 223 18.56 0.82 -23.17
N LEU A 224 17.54 1.38 -22.53
CA LEU A 224 17.41 1.39 -21.07
C LEU A 224 16.92 0.01 -20.60
N GLN A 225 17.65 -0.58 -19.67
CA GLN A 225 17.27 -1.79 -18.95
C GLN A 225 16.99 -1.41 -17.51
N PHE A 226 15.95 -2.00 -16.90
CA PHE A 226 15.54 -1.56 -15.57
C PHE A 226 14.76 -2.61 -14.78
N VAL A 227 14.79 -2.44 -13.47
CA VAL A 227 13.90 -3.08 -12.50
C VAL A 227 13.42 -1.99 -11.55
N THR A 228 12.12 -1.99 -11.26
CA THR A 228 11.50 -1.00 -10.35
C THR A 228 10.64 -1.72 -9.32
N ALA A 229 10.32 -1.01 -8.23
CA ALA A 229 9.39 -1.50 -7.21
C ALA A 229 8.02 -1.88 -7.80
N ARG A 230 7.52 -1.10 -8.78
CA ARG A 230 6.30 -1.42 -9.53
C ARG A 230 6.44 -2.72 -10.33
N GLY A 231 7.56 -2.96 -11.00
CA GLY A 231 7.78 -4.18 -11.77
C GLY A 231 7.72 -5.46 -10.90
N TRP A 232 8.22 -5.39 -9.66
CA TRP A 232 8.08 -6.47 -8.69
C TRP A 232 6.63 -6.68 -8.23
N GLU A 233 5.88 -5.60 -8.01
CA GLU A 233 4.47 -5.66 -7.65
C GLU A 233 3.62 -6.26 -8.77
N ASP A 234 3.79 -5.79 -10.00
CA ASP A 234 3.06 -6.31 -11.16
C ASP A 234 3.37 -7.80 -11.43
N LEU A 235 4.64 -8.21 -11.28
CA LEU A 235 5.04 -9.61 -11.37
C LEU A 235 4.38 -10.45 -10.26
N SER A 236 4.32 -9.93 -9.03
CA SER A 236 3.67 -10.60 -7.90
C SER A 236 2.19 -10.89 -8.18
N GLU A 237 1.46 -9.91 -8.70
CA GLU A 237 0.04 -10.07 -9.05
C GLU A 237 -0.15 -11.19 -10.08
N LEU A 238 0.69 -11.22 -11.12
CA LEU A 238 0.65 -12.27 -12.13
C LEU A 238 0.96 -13.64 -11.53
N MET A 239 2.01 -13.75 -10.71
CA MET A 239 2.42 -14.99 -10.07
C MET A 239 1.27 -15.60 -9.26
N GLN A 240 0.59 -14.81 -8.42
CA GLN A 240 -0.52 -15.28 -7.59
C GLN A 240 -1.70 -15.82 -8.43
N VAL A 241 -2.01 -15.15 -9.54
CA VAL A 241 -3.04 -15.62 -10.48
C VAL A 241 -2.58 -16.91 -11.16
N TYR A 242 -1.33 -16.99 -11.59
CA TYR A 242 -0.77 -18.16 -12.25
C TYR A 242 -0.77 -19.38 -11.33
N GLU A 243 -0.42 -19.22 -10.05
CA GLU A 243 -0.53 -20.30 -9.06
C GLU A 243 -1.96 -20.83 -8.92
N THR A 244 -2.96 -19.93 -8.93
CA THR A 244 -4.38 -20.31 -8.86
C THR A 244 -4.84 -21.08 -10.11
N LEU A 245 -4.23 -20.79 -11.26
CA LEU A 245 -4.52 -21.42 -12.55
C LEU A 245 -3.59 -22.60 -12.88
N ASP A 246 -2.67 -22.96 -11.99
CA ASP A 246 -1.62 -23.97 -12.20
C ASP A 246 -0.77 -23.70 -13.47
N LEU A 247 -0.45 -22.43 -13.72
CA LEU A 247 0.38 -21.98 -14.84
C LEU A 247 1.84 -21.75 -14.39
N PRO A 248 2.84 -22.17 -15.17
CA PRO A 248 4.24 -21.96 -14.82
C PRO A 248 4.66 -20.50 -15.02
N VAL A 249 5.47 -20.00 -14.09
CA VAL A 249 6.16 -18.71 -14.21
C VAL A 249 7.60 -18.98 -14.62
N ASP A 250 7.88 -18.87 -15.93
CA ASP A 250 9.20 -19.10 -16.48
C ASP A 250 10.05 -17.82 -16.58
N ARG A 251 11.29 -17.96 -17.04
CA ARG A 251 12.22 -16.83 -17.21
C ARG A 251 11.72 -15.78 -18.21
N GLN A 252 10.94 -16.18 -19.22
CA GLN A 252 10.42 -15.23 -20.20
C GLN A 252 9.34 -14.36 -19.55
N VAL A 253 8.44 -14.97 -18.79
CA VAL A 253 7.41 -14.26 -18.02
C VAL A 253 8.06 -13.28 -17.04
N VAL A 254 9.05 -13.72 -16.25
CA VAL A 254 9.78 -12.84 -15.33
C VAL A 254 10.42 -11.65 -16.07
N GLY A 255 11.03 -11.89 -17.23
CA GLY A 255 11.70 -10.85 -18.03
C GLY A 255 10.76 -9.80 -18.64
N GLN A 256 9.46 -10.07 -18.74
CA GLN A 256 8.47 -9.09 -19.22
C GLN A 256 8.28 -7.94 -18.22
N TYR A 257 8.41 -8.23 -16.93
CA TYR A 257 8.24 -7.28 -15.83
C TYR A 257 9.58 -6.74 -15.31
N LEU A 258 10.59 -7.61 -15.23
CA LEU A 258 11.94 -7.26 -14.81
C LEU A 258 12.83 -7.08 -16.05
N GLN A 259 12.80 -5.88 -16.64
CA GLN A 259 13.50 -5.57 -17.89
C GLN A 259 15.02 -5.37 -17.74
N LEU A 260 15.62 -6.04 -16.77
CA LEU A 260 17.06 -6.18 -16.60
C LEU A 260 17.41 -7.68 -16.68
N PRO A 261 17.90 -8.19 -17.83
CA PRO A 261 18.01 -9.62 -18.10
C PRO A 261 18.79 -10.43 -17.05
N ARG A 262 19.77 -9.80 -16.38
CA ARG A 262 20.56 -10.41 -15.31
C ARG A 262 19.71 -10.67 -14.06
N VAL A 263 18.95 -9.68 -13.59
CA VAL A 263 18.06 -9.81 -12.42
C VAL A 263 16.91 -10.75 -12.73
N ALA A 264 16.31 -10.65 -13.93
CA ALA A 264 15.25 -11.57 -14.34
C ALA A 264 15.71 -13.04 -14.35
N ALA A 265 16.91 -13.31 -14.86
CA ALA A 265 17.48 -14.65 -14.87
C ALA A 265 17.77 -15.16 -13.45
N ASP A 266 18.35 -14.31 -12.61
CA ASP A 266 18.71 -14.66 -11.23
C ASP A 266 17.45 -14.94 -10.39
N PHE A 267 16.41 -14.11 -10.50
CA PHE A 267 15.13 -14.35 -9.84
C PHE A 267 14.42 -15.61 -10.37
N ALA A 268 14.42 -15.85 -11.68
CA ALA A 268 13.81 -17.06 -12.25
C ALA A 268 14.51 -18.34 -11.74
N ASN A 269 15.84 -18.32 -11.59
CA ASN A 269 16.58 -19.43 -11.00
C ASN A 269 16.26 -19.59 -9.51
N TYR A 270 16.18 -18.47 -8.78
CA TYR A 270 15.78 -18.47 -7.38
C TYR A 270 14.37 -19.05 -7.19
N LEU A 271 13.41 -18.73 -8.07
CA LEU A 271 12.05 -19.25 -8.00
C LEU A 271 12.00 -20.78 -8.11
N GLN A 272 12.85 -21.38 -8.95
CA GLN A 272 12.98 -22.83 -9.03
C GLN A 272 13.51 -23.44 -7.72
N LEU A 273 14.48 -22.77 -7.07
CA LEU A 273 14.98 -23.17 -5.76
C LEU A 273 13.91 -23.01 -4.68
N TYR A 274 13.16 -21.92 -4.70
CA TYR A 274 12.05 -21.65 -3.78
C TYR A 274 10.99 -22.76 -3.84
N GLU A 275 10.58 -23.17 -5.04
CA GLU A 275 9.66 -24.30 -5.24
C GLU A 275 10.27 -25.64 -4.83
N LYS A 276 11.57 -25.84 -5.09
CA LYS A 276 12.29 -27.03 -4.61
C LYS A 276 12.27 -27.09 -3.08
N TYR A 277 12.58 -25.99 -2.39
CA TYR A 277 12.59 -25.92 -0.93
C TYR A 277 11.21 -26.16 -0.35
N LYS A 278 10.15 -25.57 -0.93
CA LYS A 278 8.75 -25.82 -0.55
C LYS A 278 8.42 -27.31 -0.56
N ARG A 279 8.87 -28.05 -1.58
CA ARG A 279 8.65 -29.50 -1.72
C ARG A 279 9.54 -30.34 -0.81
N VAL A 280 10.82 -30.00 -0.67
CA VAL A 280 11.79 -30.75 0.13
C VAL A 280 11.46 -30.64 1.61
N TYR A 281 11.26 -29.42 2.11
CA TYR A 281 10.97 -29.18 3.52
C TYR A 281 9.51 -29.43 3.90
N ARG A 282 8.63 -29.64 2.91
CA ARG A 282 7.20 -29.93 3.12
C ARG A 282 6.55 -28.94 4.09
N VAL A 283 6.56 -27.68 3.68
CA VAL A 283 6.18 -26.53 4.53
C VAL A 283 4.84 -26.71 5.24
N GLU A 284 3.84 -27.31 4.58
CA GLU A 284 2.54 -27.57 5.22
C GLU A 284 2.64 -28.59 6.38
N GLU A 285 3.47 -29.64 6.26
CA GLU A 285 3.70 -30.59 7.37
C GLU A 285 4.42 -29.90 8.55
N ILE A 286 5.27 -28.91 8.28
CA ILE A 286 5.89 -28.10 9.33
C ILE A 286 4.83 -27.28 10.07
N LEU A 287 3.94 -26.60 9.34
CA LEU A 287 2.85 -25.80 9.91
C LEU A 287 1.90 -26.65 10.75
N ASP A 288 1.61 -27.87 10.31
CA ASP A 288 0.73 -28.82 11.02
C ASP A 288 1.42 -29.53 12.19
N GLY A 289 2.74 -29.36 12.37
CA GLY A 289 3.52 -29.99 13.44
C GLY A 289 3.84 -31.47 13.18
N ALA A 290 3.70 -31.93 11.94
CA ALA A 290 3.92 -33.30 11.48
C ALA A 290 5.31 -33.49 10.83
N TRP A 291 6.26 -32.58 11.06
CA TRP A 291 7.57 -32.61 10.43
C TRP A 291 8.49 -33.72 11.00
N GLU A 292 9.32 -34.28 10.13
CA GLU A 292 10.29 -35.31 10.48
C GLU A 292 11.62 -34.70 10.94
N LYS A 293 12.30 -35.32 11.93
CA LYS A 293 13.62 -34.87 12.43
C LYS A 293 14.69 -34.75 11.34
N VAL A 294 14.56 -35.53 10.26
CA VAL A 294 15.47 -35.46 9.11
C VAL A 294 15.42 -34.07 8.47
N ARG A 295 14.24 -33.44 8.37
CA ARG A 295 14.08 -32.08 7.80
C ARG A 295 14.76 -31.01 8.64
N ALA A 296 14.70 -31.13 9.96
CA ALA A 296 15.42 -30.24 10.86
C ALA A 296 16.94 -30.39 10.67
N SER A 297 17.43 -31.63 10.52
CA SER A 297 18.85 -31.89 10.25
C SER A 297 19.30 -31.40 8.86
N GLU A 298 18.44 -31.49 7.84
CA GLU A 298 18.71 -30.95 6.51
C GLU A 298 18.86 -29.43 6.57
N LEU A 299 17.94 -28.74 7.26
CA LEU A 299 18.01 -27.28 7.42
C LEU A 299 19.24 -26.86 8.24
N ALA A 300 19.59 -27.63 9.28
CA ALA A 300 20.77 -27.37 10.10
C ALA A 300 22.06 -27.34 9.27
N GLY A 301 22.21 -28.30 8.36
CA GLY A 301 23.38 -28.45 7.47
C GLY A 301 23.32 -27.59 6.19
N ALA A 302 22.20 -26.92 5.93
CA ALA A 302 22.03 -26.09 4.75
C ALA A 302 22.88 -24.81 4.78
N ALA A 303 23.20 -24.29 3.60
CA ALA A 303 23.86 -22.99 3.46
C ALA A 303 22.93 -21.85 3.94
N PHE A 304 23.51 -20.72 4.30
CA PHE A 304 22.77 -19.55 4.81
C PHE A 304 21.65 -19.10 3.87
N ASP A 305 21.91 -19.02 2.56
CA ASP A 305 20.91 -18.62 1.56
C ASP A 305 19.73 -19.60 1.48
N GLU A 306 19.97 -20.90 1.65
CA GLU A 306 18.93 -21.93 1.70
C GLU A 306 18.09 -21.79 2.98
N LYS A 307 18.74 -21.58 4.13
CA LYS A 307 18.04 -21.32 5.39
C LYS A 307 17.12 -20.10 5.27
N LEU A 308 17.62 -18.98 4.73
CA LEU A 308 16.79 -17.80 4.47
C LEU A 308 15.62 -18.08 3.53
N GLY A 309 15.83 -18.90 2.49
CA GLY A 309 14.74 -19.33 1.60
C GLY A 309 13.64 -20.11 2.32
N VAL A 310 14.01 -21.03 3.20
CA VAL A 310 13.05 -21.82 4.01
C VAL A 310 12.34 -20.94 5.04
N LEU A 311 13.06 -20.03 5.70
CA LEU A 311 12.45 -19.06 6.61
C LEU A 311 11.47 -18.15 5.88
N GLY A 312 11.81 -17.68 4.68
CA GLY A 312 10.93 -16.88 3.83
C GLY A 312 9.63 -17.61 3.47
N LEU A 313 9.72 -18.91 3.14
CA LEU A 313 8.55 -19.77 2.94
C LEU A 313 7.66 -19.85 4.19
N LEU A 314 8.26 -20.11 5.35
CA LEU A 314 7.54 -20.22 6.62
C LEU A 314 6.87 -18.88 6.99
N LEU A 315 7.59 -17.77 6.86
CA LEU A 315 7.09 -16.42 7.09
C LEU A 315 5.90 -16.10 6.18
N ALA A 316 5.98 -16.46 4.89
CA ALA A 316 4.89 -16.24 3.95
C ALA A 316 3.61 -16.98 4.37
N ARG A 317 3.72 -18.25 4.75
CA ARG A 317 2.55 -19.05 5.17
C ARG A 317 1.97 -18.63 6.51
N LEU A 318 2.82 -18.21 7.45
CA LEU A 318 2.37 -17.63 8.72
C LEU A 318 1.68 -16.27 8.49
N ALA A 319 2.20 -15.45 7.58
CA ALA A 319 1.57 -14.19 7.20
C ALA A 319 0.21 -14.40 6.53
N ASP A 320 0.06 -15.41 5.66
CA ASP A 320 -1.22 -15.78 5.05
C ASP A 320 -2.26 -16.15 6.13
N SER A 321 -1.87 -16.99 7.07
CA SER A 321 -2.77 -17.45 8.14
C SER A 321 -3.15 -16.33 9.10
N ALA A 322 -2.18 -15.47 9.46
CA ALA A 322 -2.45 -14.26 10.25
C ALA A 322 -3.33 -13.25 9.51
N ARG A 323 -3.17 -13.10 8.18
CA ARG A 323 -4.01 -12.24 7.34
C ARG A 323 -5.45 -12.76 7.27
N GLU A 324 -5.63 -14.08 7.22
CA GLU A 324 -6.96 -14.67 7.26
C GLU A 324 -7.64 -14.45 8.63
N ALA A 325 -6.90 -14.66 9.73
CA ALA A 325 -7.40 -14.33 11.07
C ALA A 325 -7.78 -12.84 11.18
N TYR A 326 -6.97 -11.93 10.62
CA TYR A 326 -7.26 -10.50 10.54
C TYR A 326 -8.56 -10.20 9.77
N ARG A 327 -8.76 -10.83 8.62
CA ARG A 327 -9.96 -10.62 7.80
C ARG A 327 -11.23 -11.09 8.52
N LEU A 328 -11.19 -12.26 9.16
CA LEU A 328 -12.32 -12.80 9.90
C LEU A 328 -12.62 -11.99 11.16
N ASP A 329 -11.59 -11.45 11.82
CA ASP A 329 -11.74 -10.50 12.93
C ASP A 329 -12.47 -9.23 12.48
N ARG A 330 -12.01 -8.59 11.40
CA ARG A 330 -12.65 -7.39 10.82
C ARG A 330 -14.08 -7.66 10.36
N LEU A 331 -14.34 -8.82 9.75
CA LEU A 331 -15.67 -9.22 9.33
C LEU A 331 -16.60 -9.39 10.54
N THR A 332 -16.13 -10.03 11.60
CA THR A 332 -16.91 -10.25 12.82
C THR A 332 -17.26 -8.93 13.49
N ASP A 333 -16.33 -7.99 13.57
CA ASP A 333 -16.57 -6.64 14.08
C ASP A 333 -17.62 -5.88 13.26
N ALA A 334 -17.52 -5.94 11.93
CA ALA A 334 -18.44 -5.28 11.02
C ALA A 334 -19.87 -5.85 11.13
N LEU A 335 -20.00 -7.18 11.10
CA LEU A 335 -21.28 -7.87 11.28
C LEU A 335 -21.88 -7.61 12.67
N HIS A 336 -21.05 -7.56 13.72
CA HIS A 336 -21.52 -7.23 15.06
C HIS A 336 -22.13 -5.81 15.11
N GLN A 337 -21.47 -4.82 14.51
CA GLN A 337 -22.00 -3.46 14.42
C GLN A 337 -23.33 -3.41 13.66
N ASP A 338 -23.44 -4.14 12.55
CA ASP A 338 -24.69 -4.23 11.79
C ASP A 338 -25.83 -4.87 12.60
N LEU A 339 -25.53 -5.93 13.37
CA LEU A 339 -26.51 -6.55 14.26
C LEU A 339 -26.95 -5.62 15.40
N VAL A 340 -26.07 -4.75 15.90
CA VAL A 340 -26.43 -3.73 16.89
C VAL A 340 -27.45 -2.75 16.31
N HIS A 341 -27.22 -2.24 15.09
CA HIS A 341 -28.17 -1.36 14.39
C HIS A 341 -29.53 -2.02 14.16
N ILE A 342 -29.54 -3.33 13.85
CA ILE A 342 -30.78 -4.11 13.70
C ILE A 342 -31.50 -4.26 15.03
N ARG A 343 -30.77 -4.58 16.10
CA ARG A 343 -31.32 -4.75 17.45
C ARG A 343 -31.99 -3.49 17.96
N GLU A 344 -31.38 -2.34 17.70
CA GLU A 344 -31.84 -1.02 18.14
C GLU A 344 -32.98 -0.47 17.26
N GLY A 345 -33.32 -1.18 16.16
CA GLY A 345 -34.38 -0.78 15.24
C GLY A 345 -34.00 0.41 14.36
N GLU A 346 -32.73 0.82 14.36
CA GLU A 346 -32.23 1.91 13.53
C GLU A 346 -32.24 1.55 12.05
N LYS A 347 -31.97 0.28 11.74
CA LYS A 347 -31.95 -0.24 10.37
C LYS A 347 -32.59 -1.62 10.27
N MET A 348 -33.19 -1.88 9.12
CA MET A 348 -33.67 -3.22 8.76
C MET A 348 -32.57 -3.99 8.05
N LEU A 349 -32.58 -5.33 8.16
CA LEU A 349 -31.57 -6.17 7.49
C LEU A 349 -31.49 -5.93 5.97
N GLY A 350 -32.65 -5.80 5.31
CA GLY A 350 -32.71 -5.52 3.87
C GLY A 350 -32.09 -4.17 3.51
N THR A 351 -32.41 -3.10 4.26
CA THR A 351 -31.85 -1.77 4.02
C THR A 351 -30.34 -1.73 4.25
N LEU A 352 -29.84 -2.44 5.27
CA LEU A 352 -28.41 -2.58 5.52
C LEU A 352 -27.70 -3.29 4.36
N LEU A 353 -28.27 -4.40 3.88
CA LEU A 353 -27.70 -5.14 2.76
C LEU A 353 -27.58 -4.25 1.51
N ASP A 354 -28.65 -3.51 1.17
CA ASP A 354 -28.65 -2.59 0.02
C ASP A 354 -27.58 -1.50 0.18
N GLU A 355 -27.46 -0.91 1.37
CA GLU A 355 -26.44 0.10 1.68
C GLU A 355 -25.00 -0.44 1.54
N LYS A 356 -24.75 -1.64 2.06
CA LYS A 356 -23.42 -2.28 2.00
C LYS A 356 -23.05 -2.68 0.58
N GLN A 357 -24.01 -3.19 -0.20
CA GLN A 357 -23.81 -3.45 -1.63
C GLN A 357 -23.52 -2.17 -2.41
N ALA A 358 -24.28 -1.09 -2.17
CA ALA A 358 -24.03 0.21 -2.79
C ALA A 358 -22.67 0.80 -2.36
N ALA A 359 -22.25 0.61 -1.12
CA ALA A 359 -20.93 1.01 -0.65
C ALA A 359 -19.80 0.20 -1.31
N LEU A 360 -19.98 -1.12 -1.46
CA LEU A 360 -19.02 -2.00 -2.13
C LEU A 360 -18.86 -1.62 -3.61
N THR A 361 -19.95 -1.39 -4.33
CA THR A 361 -19.93 -0.94 -5.73
C THR A 361 -19.20 0.40 -5.85
N ARG A 362 -19.51 1.36 -4.99
CA ARG A 362 -18.79 2.65 -4.95
C ARG A 362 -17.29 2.49 -4.71
N ARG A 363 -16.87 1.58 -3.82
CA ARG A 363 -15.44 1.30 -3.58
C ARG A 363 -14.77 0.68 -4.81
N ARG A 364 -15.45 -0.21 -5.53
CA ARG A 364 -14.95 -0.83 -6.76
C ARG A 364 -14.83 0.19 -7.89
N ASP A 365 -15.86 1.00 -8.09
CA ASP A 365 -15.90 2.03 -9.14
C ASP A 365 -14.86 3.14 -8.89
N ALA A 366 -14.53 3.39 -7.61
CA ALA A 366 -13.45 4.29 -7.22
C ALA A 366 -12.03 3.70 -7.41
N GLY A 367 -11.92 2.43 -7.82
CA GLY A 367 -10.61 1.78 -8.02
C GLY A 367 -9.85 1.50 -6.72
N SER A 368 -10.54 1.32 -5.59
CA SER A 368 -9.91 1.05 -4.29
C SER A 368 -8.87 -0.07 -4.41
N THR A 369 -7.63 0.21 -3.99
CA THR A 369 -6.54 -0.78 -4.06
C THR A 369 -6.39 -1.60 -2.78
N ASP A 370 -7.10 -1.26 -1.70
CA ASP A 370 -7.10 -2.03 -0.45
C ASP A 370 -7.89 -3.34 -0.61
N LYS A 371 -7.16 -4.41 -0.93
CA LYS A 371 -7.70 -5.77 -1.12
C LYS A 371 -8.37 -6.32 0.14
N ASP A 372 -7.88 -6.00 1.34
CA ASP A 372 -8.43 -6.53 2.59
C ASP A 372 -9.73 -5.82 2.98
N ALA A 373 -9.81 -4.50 2.78
CA ALA A 373 -11.05 -3.76 2.95
C ALA A 373 -12.12 -4.17 1.94
N LEU A 374 -11.73 -4.42 0.67
CA LEU A 374 -12.64 -4.94 -0.35
C LEU A 374 -13.11 -6.36 -0.04
N PHE A 375 -12.22 -7.24 0.42
CA PHE A 375 -12.56 -8.59 0.87
C PHE A 375 -13.58 -8.54 2.00
N THR A 376 -13.30 -7.75 3.04
CA THR A 376 -14.16 -7.63 4.22
C THR A 376 -15.55 -7.10 3.83
N ALA A 377 -15.63 -6.02 3.05
CA ALA A 377 -16.91 -5.46 2.62
C ALA A 377 -17.71 -6.41 1.70
N ALA A 378 -17.03 -7.17 0.83
CA ALA A 378 -17.68 -8.18 0.00
C ALA A 378 -18.24 -9.33 0.83
N ARG A 379 -17.45 -9.83 1.80
CA ARG A 379 -17.87 -10.91 2.70
C ARG A 379 -18.98 -10.48 3.64
N GLU A 380 -18.94 -9.26 4.14
CA GLU A 380 -20.00 -8.66 4.96
C GLU A 380 -21.33 -8.65 4.20
N ALA A 381 -21.35 -8.13 2.96
CA ALA A 381 -22.54 -8.13 2.12
C ALA A 381 -23.04 -9.56 1.80
N GLU A 382 -22.13 -10.50 1.53
CA GLU A 382 -22.45 -11.92 1.29
C GLU A 382 -23.10 -12.57 2.53
N ARG A 383 -22.54 -12.33 3.73
CA ARG A 383 -23.10 -12.87 4.98
C ARG A 383 -24.44 -12.27 5.34
N LEU A 384 -24.64 -10.96 5.17
CA LEU A 384 -25.94 -10.33 5.36
C LEU A 384 -27.00 -10.87 4.38
N ALA A 385 -26.62 -11.13 3.13
CA ALA A 385 -27.50 -11.78 2.16
C ALA A 385 -27.84 -13.22 2.59
N ALA A 386 -26.86 -13.98 3.07
CA ALA A 386 -27.09 -15.33 3.61
C ALA A 386 -28.01 -15.32 4.84
N PHE A 387 -27.85 -14.34 5.74
CA PHE A 387 -28.75 -14.15 6.88
C PHE A 387 -30.19 -13.87 6.44
N GLN A 388 -30.37 -12.98 5.46
CA GLN A 388 -31.70 -12.67 4.92
C GLN A 388 -32.34 -13.90 4.28
N GLN A 389 -31.56 -14.67 3.52
CA GLN A 389 -32.00 -15.90 2.86
C GLN A 389 -32.40 -16.97 3.90
N ALA A 390 -31.59 -17.17 4.95
CA ALA A 390 -31.87 -18.13 6.01
C ALA A 390 -33.19 -17.79 6.72
N LEU A 391 -33.41 -16.52 7.10
CA LEU A 391 -34.66 -16.08 7.72
C LEU A 391 -35.89 -16.33 6.81
N ALA A 392 -35.73 -16.10 5.50
CA ALA A 392 -36.81 -16.30 4.53
C ALA A 392 -37.15 -17.78 4.33
N LEU A 393 -36.13 -18.64 4.18
CA LEU A 393 -36.31 -20.09 3.97
C LEU A 393 -36.91 -20.77 5.20
N GLU A 394 -36.47 -20.39 6.39
CA GLU A 394 -36.94 -20.95 7.66
C GLU A 394 -38.29 -20.37 8.12
N LYS A 395 -38.81 -19.35 7.42
CA LYS A 395 -40.06 -18.66 7.75
C LYS A 395 -40.08 -18.18 9.21
N VAL A 396 -38.95 -17.65 9.68
CA VAL A 396 -38.77 -17.25 11.09
C VAL A 396 -39.76 -16.13 11.44
N PRO A 397 -40.56 -16.27 12.51
CA PRO A 397 -41.45 -15.20 12.96
C PRO A 397 -40.68 -13.92 13.28
N LYS A 398 -41.25 -12.75 12.99
CA LYS A 398 -40.59 -11.45 13.22
C LYS A 398 -40.05 -11.27 14.65
N GLY A 399 -40.76 -11.78 15.65
CA GLY A 399 -40.33 -11.72 17.06
C GLY A 399 -39.14 -12.61 17.42
N GLN A 400 -38.75 -13.55 16.56
CA GLN A 400 -37.62 -14.48 16.75
C GLN A 400 -36.48 -14.25 15.74
N ALA A 401 -36.66 -13.32 14.79
CA ALA A 401 -35.71 -13.06 13.73
C ALA A 401 -34.33 -12.66 14.28
N PHE A 402 -34.29 -11.81 15.31
CA PHE A 402 -33.02 -11.36 15.90
C PHE A 402 -32.26 -12.49 16.62
N GLU A 403 -32.96 -13.36 17.36
CA GLU A 403 -32.33 -14.52 18.00
C GLU A 403 -31.75 -15.49 16.96
N ARG A 404 -32.43 -15.66 15.82
CA ARG A 404 -31.89 -16.46 14.72
C ARG A 404 -30.66 -15.81 14.09
N LEU A 405 -30.67 -14.50 13.86
CA LEU A 405 -29.50 -13.76 13.38
C LEU A 405 -28.30 -13.91 14.32
N LYS A 406 -28.54 -13.83 15.63
CA LYS A 406 -27.50 -14.05 16.64
C LYS A 406 -26.90 -15.45 16.54
N ALA A 407 -27.73 -16.47 16.33
CA ALA A 407 -27.26 -17.85 16.15
C ALA A 407 -26.42 -18.02 14.87
N LEU A 408 -26.84 -17.43 13.75
CA LEU A 408 -26.07 -17.46 12.50
C LEU A 408 -24.72 -16.73 12.64
N PHE A 409 -24.71 -15.60 13.35
CA PHE A 409 -23.48 -14.86 13.64
C PHE A 409 -22.50 -15.63 14.56
N GLN A 410 -22.98 -16.56 15.39
CA GLN A 410 -22.08 -17.42 16.17
C GLN A 410 -21.19 -18.29 15.27
N GLU A 411 -21.64 -18.66 14.06
CA GLU A 411 -20.80 -19.39 13.11
C GLU A 411 -19.60 -18.54 12.65
N ASP A 412 -19.81 -17.24 12.43
CA ASP A 412 -18.74 -16.30 12.07
C ASP A 412 -17.76 -16.08 13.24
N VAL A 413 -18.29 -15.98 14.48
CA VAL A 413 -17.46 -15.90 15.70
C VAL A 413 -16.62 -17.16 15.88
N GLN A 414 -17.19 -18.34 15.64
CA GLN A 414 -16.46 -19.61 15.71
C GLN A 414 -15.38 -19.69 14.63
N ALA A 415 -15.69 -19.31 13.39
CA ALA A 415 -14.70 -19.28 12.31
C ALA A 415 -13.51 -18.36 12.61
N ARG A 416 -13.77 -17.19 13.22
CA ARG A 416 -12.72 -16.28 13.73
C ARG A 416 -11.86 -16.97 14.81
N ALA A 417 -12.48 -17.65 15.77
CA ALA A 417 -11.75 -18.37 16.82
C ALA A 417 -10.89 -19.51 16.24
N ASP A 418 -11.46 -20.33 15.35
CA ASP A 418 -10.76 -21.44 14.69
C ASP A 418 -9.55 -20.94 13.88
N ALA A 419 -9.68 -19.81 13.19
CA ALA A 419 -8.58 -19.20 12.44
C ALA A 419 -7.47 -18.66 13.37
N ALA A 420 -7.83 -18.11 14.52
CA ALA A 420 -6.86 -17.68 15.53
C ALA A 420 -6.11 -18.87 16.13
N ASP A 421 -6.83 -19.91 16.57
CA ASP A 421 -6.24 -21.14 17.13
C ASP A 421 -5.37 -21.89 16.12
N ARG A 422 -5.76 -21.90 14.83
CA ARG A 422 -4.92 -22.44 13.77
C ARG A 422 -3.62 -21.67 13.62
N THR A 423 -3.69 -20.34 13.58
CA THR A 423 -2.52 -19.48 13.38
C THR A 423 -1.54 -19.56 14.56
N ASP A 424 -2.04 -19.60 15.80
CA ASP A 424 -1.21 -19.77 16.99
C ASP A 424 -0.52 -21.14 17.01
N ARG A 425 -1.25 -22.23 16.70
CA ARG A 425 -0.65 -23.57 16.56
C ARG A 425 0.43 -23.62 15.49
N GLN A 426 0.20 -23.00 14.33
CA GLN A 426 1.20 -22.95 13.27
C GLN A 426 2.45 -22.18 13.70
N LEU A 427 2.30 -21.04 14.39
CA LEU A 427 3.43 -20.31 14.96
C LEU A 427 4.23 -21.21 15.91
N ALA A 428 3.56 -21.87 16.85
CA ALA A 428 4.20 -22.78 17.81
C ALA A 428 4.93 -23.94 17.13
N ASN A 429 4.31 -24.58 16.13
CA ASN A 429 4.90 -25.68 15.37
C ASN A 429 6.12 -25.24 14.57
N VAL A 430 6.08 -24.05 13.96
CA VAL A 430 7.22 -23.49 13.23
C VAL A 430 8.37 -23.17 14.18
N PHE A 431 8.11 -22.54 15.34
CA PHE A 431 9.16 -22.31 16.32
C PHE A 431 9.78 -23.62 16.82
N ALA A 432 8.97 -24.64 17.12
CA ALA A 432 9.46 -25.96 17.51
C ALA A 432 10.36 -26.62 16.44
N PHE A 433 10.02 -26.46 15.16
CA PHE A 433 10.85 -26.91 14.05
C PHE A 433 12.18 -26.15 13.99
N LEU A 434 12.13 -24.82 14.09
CA LEU A 434 13.33 -23.98 14.04
C LEU A 434 14.26 -24.20 15.24
N ASP A 435 13.72 -24.43 16.43
CA ASP A 435 14.48 -24.81 17.62
C ASP A 435 15.20 -26.14 17.45
N ALA A 436 14.56 -27.11 16.78
CA ALA A 436 15.19 -28.39 16.50
C ALA A 436 16.26 -28.29 15.41
N ALA A 437 16.10 -27.37 14.44
CA ALA A 437 16.95 -27.26 13.28
C ALA A 437 18.15 -26.32 13.49
N ILE A 438 17.90 -25.12 14.02
CA ILE A 438 18.85 -24.00 14.09
C ILE A 438 18.71 -23.24 15.42
N PRO A 439 18.90 -23.91 16.56
CA PRO A 439 18.73 -23.28 17.89
C PRO A 439 19.73 -22.14 18.09
N ASN A 440 19.28 -21.04 18.71
CA ASN A 440 20.11 -19.87 19.03
C ASN A 440 20.91 -19.30 17.85
N SER A 441 20.37 -19.42 16.64
CA SER A 441 21.00 -18.97 15.40
C SER A 441 20.65 -17.52 15.06
N GLN A 442 21.49 -16.85 14.29
CA GLN A 442 21.19 -15.51 13.77
C GLN A 442 19.94 -15.55 12.87
N GLU A 443 19.78 -16.64 12.13
CA GLU A 443 18.63 -16.97 11.30
C GLU A 443 17.30 -16.94 12.08
N LEU A 444 17.28 -17.51 13.30
CA LEU A 444 16.11 -17.47 14.17
C LEU A 444 15.79 -16.05 14.66
N VAL A 445 16.82 -15.23 14.94
CA VAL A 445 16.64 -13.81 15.29
C VAL A 445 16.02 -13.03 14.14
N LEU A 446 16.51 -13.26 12.92
CA LEU A 446 15.96 -12.66 11.71
C LEU A 446 14.50 -13.06 11.54
N PHE A 447 14.18 -14.34 11.66
CA PHE A 447 12.81 -14.83 11.59
C PHE A 447 11.86 -14.12 12.58
N ALA A 448 12.25 -14.01 13.86
CA ALA A 448 11.45 -13.31 14.86
C ALA A 448 11.30 -11.79 14.57
N THR A 449 12.36 -11.18 14.05
CA THR A 449 12.34 -9.77 13.63
C THR A 449 11.35 -9.56 12.47
N GLU A 450 11.36 -10.45 11.49
CA GLU A 450 10.46 -10.41 10.34
C GLU A 450 8.98 -10.62 10.72
N LEU A 451 8.69 -11.50 11.69
CA LEU A 451 7.34 -11.63 12.25
C LEU A 451 6.85 -10.33 12.89
N THR A 452 7.76 -9.52 13.43
CA THR A 452 7.42 -8.22 14.05
C THR A 452 7.27 -7.11 13.01
N ALA A 453 8.03 -7.19 11.92
CA ALA A 453 8.01 -6.24 10.82
C ALA A 453 6.79 -6.42 9.89
N ASN A 454 6.32 -7.66 9.71
CA ASN A 454 5.14 -7.94 8.91
C ASN A 454 3.86 -7.51 9.66
N TYR A 455 3.03 -6.72 8.98
CA TYR A 455 1.84 -6.11 9.55
C TYR A 455 0.84 -7.13 10.12
N PHE A 456 0.56 -8.22 9.41
CA PHE A 456 -0.46 -9.18 9.82
C PHE A 456 -0.01 -10.07 10.97
N THR A 457 1.24 -10.56 10.93
CA THR A 457 1.81 -11.34 12.03
C THR A 457 2.01 -10.48 13.28
N SER A 458 2.48 -9.25 13.13
CA SER A 458 2.60 -8.29 14.23
C SER A 458 1.25 -7.98 14.86
N TRP A 459 0.23 -7.70 14.04
CA TRP A 459 -1.15 -7.52 14.50
C TRP A 459 -1.65 -8.77 15.24
N PHE A 460 -1.41 -9.96 14.71
CA PHE A 460 -1.85 -11.21 15.34
C PHE A 460 -1.23 -11.40 16.72
N ILE A 461 0.09 -11.25 16.83
CA ILE A 461 0.84 -11.38 18.09
C ILE A 461 0.36 -10.34 19.12
N GLN A 462 0.02 -9.12 18.68
CA GLN A 462 -0.50 -8.07 19.56
C GLN A 462 -1.91 -8.37 20.10
N ASN A 463 -2.79 -8.99 19.30
CA ASN A 463 -4.21 -9.16 19.65
C ASN A 463 -4.52 -10.52 20.28
N PHE A 464 -3.83 -11.59 19.86
CA PHE A 464 -4.05 -12.94 20.36
C PHE A 464 -2.91 -13.45 21.25
N GLY A 465 -1.74 -12.80 21.21
CA GLY A 465 -0.53 -13.31 21.85
C GLY A 465 0.12 -14.44 21.04
N CYS A 466 1.36 -14.77 21.40
CA CYS A 466 2.03 -15.98 20.92
C CYS A 466 3.15 -16.34 21.92
N GLU A 467 2.92 -17.37 22.74
CA GLU A 467 3.87 -17.76 23.80
C GLU A 467 5.24 -18.15 23.22
N ALA A 468 5.24 -18.91 22.13
CA ALA A 468 6.45 -19.33 21.44
C ALA A 468 7.29 -18.12 21.01
N TYR A 469 6.68 -17.11 20.38
CA TYR A 469 7.36 -15.88 20.01
C TYR A 469 7.92 -15.13 21.23
N PHE A 470 7.14 -14.98 22.31
CA PHE A 470 7.60 -14.25 23.50
C PHE A 470 8.73 -14.96 24.25
N ALA A 471 8.74 -16.30 24.27
CA ALA A 471 9.84 -17.08 24.84
C ALA A 471 11.15 -16.76 24.13
N HIS A 472 11.12 -16.76 22.79
CA HIS A 472 12.26 -16.45 21.94
C HIS A 472 12.70 -14.98 22.07
N ASN A 473 11.78 -14.03 22.00
CA ASN A 473 12.13 -12.61 22.09
C ASN A 473 12.75 -12.25 23.47
N LYS A 474 12.28 -12.88 24.56
CA LYS A 474 12.92 -12.75 25.87
C LYS A 474 14.33 -13.34 25.86
N GLN A 475 14.53 -14.55 25.36
CA GLN A 475 15.86 -15.18 25.27
C GLN A 475 16.83 -14.30 24.47
N LEU A 476 16.39 -13.72 23.36
CA LEU A 476 17.20 -12.82 22.53
C LEU A 476 17.62 -11.55 23.26
N LEU A 477 16.72 -10.92 24.02
CA LEU A 477 17.05 -9.76 24.87
C LEU A 477 18.07 -10.11 25.96
N PHE A 478 17.95 -11.31 26.56
CA PHE A 478 18.90 -11.78 27.58
C PHE A 478 20.27 -12.12 26.97
N ASP A 479 20.31 -12.73 25.79
CA ASP A 479 21.57 -13.06 25.11
C ASP A 479 22.30 -11.83 24.59
N ASP A 480 21.59 -10.80 24.09
CA ASP A 480 22.22 -9.53 23.69
C ASP A 480 22.78 -8.78 24.91
N THR A 481 22.05 -8.80 26.03
CA THR A 481 22.53 -8.28 27.33
C THR A 481 23.75 -9.05 27.83
N ARG A 482 23.75 -10.39 27.70
CA ARG A 482 24.86 -11.26 28.11
C ARG A 482 26.08 -11.08 27.22
N GLN A 483 25.92 -10.98 25.90
CA GLN A 483 27.01 -10.71 24.97
C GLN A 483 27.63 -9.33 25.20
N ARG A 484 26.80 -8.32 25.48
CA ARG A 484 27.28 -7.01 25.87
C ARG A 484 28.10 -7.06 27.17
N LEU A 485 27.60 -7.75 28.20
CA LEU A 485 28.32 -7.95 29.46
C LEU A 485 29.63 -8.73 29.26
N LEU A 486 29.65 -9.75 28.40
CA LEU A 486 30.87 -10.51 28.07
C LEU A 486 31.88 -9.66 27.29
N ARG A 487 31.44 -8.76 26.39
CA ARG A 487 32.33 -7.79 25.74
C ARG A 487 32.87 -6.77 26.72
N GLU A 488 32.05 -6.28 27.66
CA GLU A 488 32.47 -5.36 28.71
C GLU A 488 33.50 -6.02 29.64
N ILE A 489 33.30 -7.29 30.01
CA ILE A 489 34.28 -8.08 30.80
C ILE A 489 35.57 -8.34 30.01
N GLY A 490 35.47 -8.73 28.73
CA GLY A 490 36.65 -8.95 27.88
C GLY A 490 37.44 -7.67 27.58
N SER A 491 36.79 -6.50 27.59
CA SER A 491 37.46 -5.19 27.50
C SER A 491 38.04 -4.69 28.83
N ALA A 492 37.74 -5.38 29.93
CA ALA A 492 38.19 -5.06 31.28
C ALA A 492 39.31 -5.98 31.78
N GLU A 493 39.80 -6.92 30.97
CA GLU A 493 41.06 -7.63 31.25
C GLU A 493 42.25 -6.73 30.86
N PRO A 494 43.14 -6.38 31.80
CA PRO A 494 44.37 -5.67 31.48
C PRO A 494 45.41 -6.63 30.85
N ASP A 495 46.17 -6.14 29.87
CA ASP A 495 47.35 -6.79 29.28
C ASP A 495 48.37 -7.29 30.32
#